data_AF-A0A1V3NQ32-F1
#
_entry.id   AF-A0A1V3NQ32-F1
#
_cell.length_a   1.000
_cell.length_b   1.000
_cell.length_c   1.000
_cell.angle_alpha   90.00
_cell.angle_beta   90.00
_cell.angle_gamma   90.00
#
_symmetry.space_group_name_H-M   'P 1'
#
loop_
_entity.id
_entity.type
_entity.pdbx_description
1 polymer ?
#
loop_
_entity_poly.entity_id
_entity_poly.type
_entity_poly.pdbx_seq_one_letter_code
_entity_poly.pdbx_strand_id
1 'polypeptide(L)'
;MPSPGEIRNMALFCDFENIALGVREAKYPKFDIGKVLERLLLKGNIVVRKAYCDWDRYKEFKGPMHEAAFELIEIPHVRQSGKNSADIRMVVDALDLCYTKGHVDAFVVISGDSDFSPLVAKLRENNKLVIGVGVKKSTSDLLTTACDEFIYYDDLVREAAHKKRKPRKAPAKGAKDTGQDKKQEGSEADDGKKQEAMDLIVETAEALQAERGEDEPVWGSMVKQAIKRRKPGFNESYYGFRSFSALLEAAEKEGLIGLTRDERSGGHIIQLVE
;
A
#
# COMPACT_ATOMS: atom_id res chain seq x y z
N MET A 1 -20.83 -8.90 -8.11
CA MET A 1 -19.81 -8.24 -7.28
C MET A 1 -18.76 -9.28 -6.96
N PRO A 2 -17.46 -8.98 -7.10
CA PRO A 2 -16.42 -9.91 -6.66
C PRO A 2 -16.59 -10.18 -5.16
N SER A 3 -16.37 -11.44 -4.77
CA SER A 3 -16.51 -11.84 -3.37
C SER A 3 -15.52 -11.06 -2.48
N PRO A 4 -15.81 -10.81 -1.19
CA PRO A 4 -14.91 -10.12 -0.26
C PRO A 4 -13.54 -10.77 -0.01
N GLY A 5 -13.17 -11.82 -0.75
CA GLY A 5 -11.87 -12.50 -0.69
C GLY A 5 -11.13 -12.61 -2.03
N GLU A 6 -11.64 -12.02 -3.11
CA GLU A 6 -11.01 -12.11 -4.43
C GLU A 6 -9.91 -11.04 -4.57
N ILE A 7 -8.68 -11.49 -4.78
CA ILE A 7 -7.53 -10.59 -4.94
C ILE A 7 -7.73 -9.77 -6.21
N ARG A 8 -7.96 -8.46 -6.06
CA ARG A 8 -8.16 -7.55 -7.20
C ARG A 8 -6.83 -7.28 -7.89
N ASN A 9 -6.78 -7.41 -9.22
CA ASN A 9 -5.65 -6.91 -9.99
C ASN A 9 -5.87 -5.44 -10.36
N MET A 10 -4.88 -4.62 -10.08
CA MET A 10 -4.95 -3.17 -10.23
C MET A 10 -3.93 -2.66 -11.23
N ALA A 11 -4.34 -1.66 -12.02
CA ALA A 11 -3.47 -0.90 -12.90
C ALA A 11 -3.38 0.54 -12.42
N LEU A 12 -2.15 1.03 -12.20
CA LEU A 12 -1.88 2.37 -11.71
C LEU A 12 -1.46 3.28 -12.87
N PHE A 13 -2.15 4.41 -12.98
CA PHE A 13 -1.90 5.47 -13.93
C PHE A 13 -1.65 6.76 -13.16
N CYS A 14 -0.41 7.25 -13.20
CA CYS A 14 0.02 8.41 -12.44
C CYS A 14 0.31 9.60 -13.33
N ASP A 15 -0.51 10.64 -13.17
CA ASP A 15 -0.19 11.98 -13.65
C ASP A 15 0.76 12.61 -12.62
N PHE A 16 2.06 12.47 -12.89
CA PHE A 16 3.08 12.83 -11.93
C PHE A 16 3.19 14.36 -11.77
N GLU A 17 2.99 15.11 -12.85
CA GLU A 17 3.08 16.57 -12.79
C GLU A 17 1.99 17.16 -11.88
N ASN A 18 0.74 16.69 -12.03
CA ASN A 18 -0.37 17.15 -11.19
C ASN A 18 -0.11 16.87 -9.70
N ILE A 19 0.34 15.65 -9.38
CA ILE A 19 0.65 15.27 -8.00
C ILE A 19 1.83 16.07 -7.44
N ALA A 20 2.91 16.23 -8.21
CA ALA A 20 4.07 16.98 -7.77
C ALA A 20 3.74 18.46 -7.51
N LEU A 21 2.89 19.06 -8.35
CA LEU A 21 2.37 20.41 -8.14
C LEU A 21 1.51 20.49 -6.87
N GLY A 22 0.57 19.56 -6.68
CA GLY A 22 -0.29 19.51 -5.50
C GLY A 22 0.49 19.36 -4.18
N VAL A 23 1.50 18.49 -4.16
CA VAL A 23 2.38 18.28 -2.99
C VAL A 23 3.17 19.54 -2.66
N ARG A 24 3.68 20.24 -3.67
CA ARG A 24 4.41 21.51 -3.50
C ARG A 24 3.51 22.61 -2.95
N GLU A 25 2.29 22.73 -3.45
CA GLU A 25 1.30 23.70 -2.98
C GLU A 25 0.84 23.42 -1.54
N ALA A 26 0.68 22.14 -1.19
CA ALA A 26 0.36 21.71 0.16
C ALA A 26 1.56 21.83 1.14
N LYS A 27 2.74 22.24 0.67
CA LYS A 27 3.99 22.42 1.45
C LYS A 27 4.49 21.14 2.11
N TYR A 28 4.26 19.99 1.49
CA TYR A 28 4.88 18.74 1.93
C TYR A 28 6.32 18.63 1.38
N PRO A 29 7.26 18.01 2.11
CA PRO A 29 8.69 18.08 1.78
C PRO A 29 9.05 17.36 0.47
N LYS A 30 8.44 16.20 0.18
CA LYS A 30 8.59 15.49 -1.10
C LYS A 30 7.44 14.48 -1.28
N PHE A 31 6.99 14.29 -2.53
CA PHE A 31 6.07 13.21 -2.86
C PHE A 31 6.77 11.86 -2.70
N ASP A 32 6.10 10.92 -2.03
CA ASP A 32 6.60 9.58 -1.76
C ASP A 32 5.58 8.56 -2.25
N ILE A 33 5.86 7.99 -3.42
CA ILE A 33 5.02 6.99 -4.06
C ILE A 33 4.91 5.70 -3.24
N GLY A 34 5.88 5.42 -2.36
CA GLY A 34 5.88 4.25 -1.49
C GLY A 34 4.65 4.21 -0.58
N LYS A 35 4.23 5.36 -0.04
CA LYS A 35 3.03 5.46 0.81
C LYS A 35 1.76 5.11 0.06
N VAL A 36 1.66 5.53 -1.20
CA VAL A 36 0.53 5.21 -2.07
C VAL A 36 0.52 3.71 -2.37
N LEU A 37 1.68 3.14 -2.72
CA LEU A 37 1.81 1.71 -2.99
C LEU A 37 1.46 0.86 -1.77
N GLU A 38 1.95 1.21 -0.58
CA GLU A 38 1.64 0.50 0.67
C GLU A 38 0.14 0.43 0.91
N ARG A 39 -0.57 1.54 0.72
CA ARG A 39 -2.03 1.60 0.87
C ARG A 39 -2.74 0.72 -0.15
N LEU A 40 -2.32 0.77 -1.42
CA LEU A 40 -2.93 0.02 -2.51
C LEU A 40 -2.66 -1.48 -2.41
N LEU A 41 -1.47 -1.90 -1.95
CA LEU A 41 -1.12 -3.31 -1.79
C LEU A 41 -1.93 -4.04 -0.70
N LEU A 42 -2.62 -3.30 0.18
CA LEU A 42 -3.61 -3.88 1.09
C LEU A 42 -4.87 -4.31 0.34
N LYS A 43 -5.25 -3.58 -0.71
CA LYS A 43 -6.49 -3.79 -1.49
C LYS A 43 -6.35 -4.87 -2.56
N GLY A 44 -5.16 -5.09 -3.09
CA GLY A 44 -4.97 -6.02 -4.20
C GLY A 44 -3.55 -6.10 -4.75
N ASN A 45 -3.41 -6.85 -5.84
CA ASN A 45 -2.17 -6.95 -6.60
C ASN A 45 -2.06 -5.78 -7.57
N ILE A 46 -0.86 -5.25 -7.74
CA ILE A 46 -0.60 -4.24 -8.76
C ILE A 46 0.12 -4.89 -9.93
N VAL A 47 -0.53 -4.94 -11.09
CA VAL A 47 -0.03 -5.60 -12.30
C VAL A 47 0.53 -4.64 -13.33
N VAL A 48 0.08 -3.38 -13.32
CA VAL A 48 0.57 -2.31 -14.21
C VAL A 48 0.86 -1.06 -13.38
N ARG A 49 1.97 -0.40 -13.69
CA ARG A 49 2.38 0.88 -13.09
C ARG A 49 2.95 1.78 -14.19
N LYS A 50 2.22 2.83 -14.56
CA LYS A 50 2.67 3.82 -15.54
C LYS A 50 2.62 5.22 -14.94
N ALA A 51 3.67 6.00 -15.16
CA ALA A 51 3.73 7.39 -14.73
C ALA A 51 4.06 8.30 -15.92
N TYR A 52 3.28 9.35 -16.08
CA TYR A 52 3.32 10.28 -17.21
C TYR A 52 3.88 11.61 -16.71
N CYS A 53 4.99 12.05 -17.32
CA CYS A 53 5.67 13.27 -16.91
C CYS A 53 6.64 13.77 -17.98
N ASP A 54 6.95 15.06 -17.95
CA ASP A 54 8.19 15.59 -18.49
C ASP A 54 9.32 15.32 -17.50
N TRP A 55 9.97 14.17 -17.64
CA TRP A 55 10.92 13.72 -16.61
C TRP A 55 12.25 14.48 -16.67
N ASP A 56 12.50 15.26 -17.72
CA ASP A 56 13.60 16.20 -17.74
C ASP A 56 13.40 17.35 -16.74
N ARG A 57 12.15 17.69 -16.43
CA ARG A 57 11.80 18.67 -15.38
C ARG A 57 11.77 18.09 -13.97
N TYR A 58 11.61 16.76 -13.84
CA TYR A 58 11.45 16.06 -12.55
C TYR A 58 12.50 14.94 -12.36
N LYS A 59 13.77 15.23 -12.68
CA LYS A 59 14.87 14.23 -12.68
C LYS A 59 15.08 13.57 -11.32
N GLU A 60 14.87 14.29 -10.22
CA GLU A 60 15.05 13.78 -8.86
C GLU A 60 13.98 12.75 -8.42
N PHE A 61 12.97 12.52 -9.26
CA PHE A 61 11.92 11.52 -9.03
C PHE A 61 12.05 10.30 -9.94
N LYS A 62 12.90 10.34 -10.98
CA LYS A 62 13.16 9.17 -11.86
C LYS A 62 13.61 7.95 -11.06
N GLY A 63 14.60 8.12 -10.16
CA GLY A 63 15.13 7.04 -9.32
C GLY A 63 14.06 6.38 -8.45
N PRO A 64 13.39 7.13 -7.55
CA PRO A 64 12.33 6.59 -6.71
C PRO A 64 11.18 5.93 -7.48
N MET A 65 10.75 6.52 -8.61
CA MET A 65 9.67 5.95 -9.42
C MET A 65 10.10 4.65 -10.14
N HIS A 66 11.35 4.60 -10.62
CA HIS A 66 11.91 3.40 -11.23
C HIS A 66 12.10 2.28 -10.20
N GLU A 67 12.59 2.58 -8.99
CA GLU A 67 12.69 1.64 -7.87
C GLU A 67 11.31 1.09 -7.47
N ALA A 68 10.26 1.92 -7.58
CA ALA A 68 8.87 1.54 -7.40
C ALA A 68 8.27 0.75 -8.60
N ALA A 69 9.09 0.37 -9.58
CA ALA A 69 8.73 -0.38 -10.78
C ALA A 69 7.65 0.31 -11.66
N PHE A 70 7.67 1.64 -11.73
CA PHE A 70 6.88 2.38 -12.72
C PHE A 70 7.57 2.43 -14.08
N GLU A 71 6.80 2.18 -15.13
CA GLU A 71 7.17 2.58 -16.48
C GLU A 71 7.08 4.11 -16.57
N LEU A 72 8.22 4.75 -16.86
CA LEU A 72 8.33 6.20 -16.96
C LEU A 72 8.02 6.64 -18.40
N ILE A 73 6.81 7.14 -18.62
CA ILE A 73 6.35 7.63 -19.92
C ILE A 73 6.76 9.11 -20.04
N GLU A 74 7.66 9.38 -20.99
CA GLU A 74 8.16 10.73 -21.27
C GLU A 74 7.15 11.53 -22.10
N ILE A 75 6.73 12.70 -21.59
CA ILE A 75 5.83 13.64 -22.26
C ILE A 75 6.54 15.01 -22.33
N PRO A 76 7.34 15.27 -23.38
CA PRO A 76 8.12 16.51 -23.46
C PRO A 76 7.23 17.73 -23.71
N HIS A 77 7.46 18.81 -22.96
CA HIS A 77 6.78 20.09 -23.18
C HIS A 77 7.37 20.86 -24.37
N VAL A 78 7.09 20.43 -25.60
CA VAL A 78 7.66 21.04 -26.82
C VAL A 78 7.01 22.41 -27.16
N ARG A 79 5.81 22.71 -26.63
CA ARG A 79 5.10 24.01 -26.73
C ARG A 79 4.24 24.26 -25.48
N GLN A 80 3.76 25.49 -25.27
CA GLN A 80 2.92 25.91 -24.11
C GLN A 80 1.71 24.99 -23.79
N SER A 81 1.27 24.15 -24.73
CA SER A 81 0.12 23.23 -24.62
C SER A 81 0.48 21.80 -24.14
N GLY A 82 1.68 21.57 -23.58
CA GLY A 82 2.16 20.23 -23.21
C GLY A 82 1.30 19.46 -22.19
N LYS A 83 0.55 20.15 -21.32
CA LYS A 83 -0.28 19.54 -20.27
C LYS A 83 -1.31 18.54 -20.81
N ASN A 84 -2.11 18.94 -21.80
CA ASN A 84 -3.12 18.06 -22.39
C ASN A 84 -2.53 16.79 -23.03
N SER A 85 -1.23 16.79 -23.39
CA SER A 85 -0.62 15.62 -24.02
C SER A 85 -0.42 14.47 -23.04
N ALA A 86 -0.10 14.77 -21.77
CA ALA A 86 0.04 13.75 -20.73
C ALA A 86 -1.32 13.13 -20.42
N ASP A 87 -2.34 13.97 -20.24
CA ASP A 87 -3.70 13.55 -19.90
C ASP A 87 -4.29 12.66 -21.00
N ILE A 88 -4.22 13.12 -22.25
CA ILE A 88 -4.71 12.35 -23.41
C ILE A 88 -3.98 11.01 -23.50
N ARG A 89 -2.65 11.01 -23.37
CA ARG A 89 -1.86 9.78 -23.46
C ARG A 89 -2.23 8.80 -22.35
N MET A 90 -2.41 9.29 -21.13
CA MET A 90 -2.81 8.46 -19.99
C MET A 90 -4.21 7.86 -20.20
N VAL A 91 -5.17 8.65 -20.69
CA VAL A 91 -6.53 8.17 -21.02
C VAL A 91 -6.50 7.08 -22.07
N VAL A 92 -5.74 7.28 -23.16
CA VAL A 92 -5.61 6.30 -24.24
C VAL A 92 -5.03 4.99 -23.72
N ASP A 93 -3.90 5.04 -22.99
CA ASP A 93 -3.25 3.84 -22.44
C ASP A 93 -4.15 3.11 -21.43
N ALA A 94 -4.93 3.85 -20.61
CA ALA A 94 -5.85 3.26 -19.64
C ALA A 94 -7.03 2.54 -20.30
N LEU A 95 -7.64 3.15 -21.32
CA LEU A 95 -8.73 2.54 -22.07
C LEU A 95 -8.25 1.34 -22.89
N ASP A 96 -7.09 1.42 -23.53
CA ASP A 96 -6.49 0.28 -24.23
C ASP A 96 -6.27 -0.90 -23.27
N LEU A 97 -5.72 -0.65 -22.08
CA LEU A 97 -5.55 -1.69 -21.07
C LEU A 97 -6.89 -2.27 -20.61
N CYS A 98 -7.91 -1.42 -20.40
CA CYS A 98 -9.24 -1.84 -20.00
C CYS A 98 -9.86 -2.84 -21.00
N TYR A 99 -9.72 -2.59 -22.30
CA TYR A 99 -10.28 -3.46 -23.34
C TYR A 99 -9.40 -4.68 -23.64
N THR A 100 -8.08 -4.57 -23.55
CA THR A 100 -7.16 -5.66 -23.93
C THR A 100 -6.83 -6.62 -22.78
N LYS A 101 -6.91 -6.16 -21.52
CA LYS A 101 -6.55 -6.95 -20.34
C LYS A 101 -7.74 -7.13 -19.40
N GLY A 102 -8.63 -8.05 -19.77
CA GLY A 102 -9.85 -8.34 -19.00
C GLY A 102 -9.63 -8.70 -17.53
N HIS A 103 -8.46 -9.25 -17.17
CA HIS A 103 -8.09 -9.63 -15.80
C HIS A 103 -7.73 -8.47 -14.87
N VAL A 104 -7.69 -7.23 -15.37
CA VAL A 104 -7.51 -6.03 -14.53
C VAL A 104 -8.87 -5.62 -14.00
N ASP A 105 -9.06 -5.69 -12.68
CA ASP A 105 -10.36 -5.46 -12.04
C ASP A 105 -10.54 -4.02 -11.56
N ALA A 106 -9.43 -3.35 -11.23
CA ALA A 106 -9.44 -1.98 -10.76
C ALA A 106 -8.40 -1.10 -11.46
N PHE A 107 -8.75 0.17 -11.62
CA PHE A 107 -7.90 1.21 -12.16
C PHE A 107 -7.66 2.26 -11.09
N VAL A 108 -6.40 2.59 -10.86
CA VAL A 108 -6.01 3.62 -9.91
C VAL A 108 -5.56 4.84 -10.70
N VAL A 109 -6.30 5.94 -10.58
CA VAL A 109 -5.98 7.23 -11.20
C VAL A 109 -5.31 8.10 -10.14
N ILE A 110 -4.01 8.29 -10.27
CA ILE A 110 -3.22 9.12 -9.34
C ILE A 110 -3.12 10.52 -9.96
N SER A 111 -4.14 11.34 -9.72
CA SER A 111 -4.26 12.75 -10.11
C SER A 111 -5.36 13.43 -9.27
N GLY A 112 -5.29 14.75 -9.14
CA GLY A 112 -6.38 15.59 -8.62
C GLY A 112 -7.25 16.24 -9.70
N ASP A 113 -6.93 16.05 -10.99
CA ASP A 113 -7.58 16.76 -12.09
C ASP A 113 -8.96 16.19 -12.46
N SER A 114 -9.97 17.08 -12.52
CA SER A 114 -11.33 16.72 -12.97
C SER A 114 -11.40 16.32 -14.44
N ASP A 115 -10.41 16.65 -15.27
CA ASP A 115 -10.37 16.27 -16.69
C ASP A 115 -10.31 14.75 -16.89
N PHE A 116 -9.97 13.97 -15.84
CA PHE A 116 -10.06 12.51 -15.84
C PHE A 116 -11.45 11.95 -15.53
N SER A 117 -12.44 12.76 -15.15
CA SER A 117 -13.80 12.29 -14.84
C SER A 117 -14.44 11.47 -15.99
N PRO A 118 -14.29 11.84 -17.28
CA PRO A 118 -14.78 11.02 -18.40
C PRO A 118 -14.09 9.65 -18.49
N LEU A 119 -12.79 9.55 -18.17
CA LEU A 119 -12.08 8.27 -18.09
C LEU A 119 -12.66 7.42 -16.97
N VAL A 120 -12.88 7.99 -15.78
CA VAL A 120 -13.50 7.30 -14.65
C VAL A 120 -14.88 6.75 -15.03
N ALA A 121 -15.72 7.58 -15.64
CA ALA A 121 -17.04 7.17 -16.10
C ALA A 121 -16.95 5.99 -17.10
N LYS A 122 -16.01 6.04 -18.05
CA LYS A 122 -15.86 4.97 -19.06
C LYS A 122 -15.31 3.67 -18.48
N LEU A 123 -14.40 3.74 -17.50
CA LEU A 123 -13.90 2.57 -16.79
C LEU A 123 -15.02 1.90 -15.97
N ARG A 124 -15.85 2.69 -15.29
CA ARG A 124 -17.01 2.21 -14.55
C ARG A 124 -18.08 1.59 -15.45
N GLU A 125 -18.32 2.17 -16.64
CA GLU A 125 -19.19 1.59 -17.67
C GLU A 125 -18.71 0.19 -18.08
N ASN A 126 -17.39 -0.06 -18.04
CA ASN A 126 -16.77 -1.35 -18.30
C ASN A 126 -16.64 -2.24 -17.06
N ASN A 127 -17.43 -1.97 -16.01
CA ASN A 127 -17.47 -2.72 -14.76
C ASN A 127 -16.09 -2.83 -14.08
N LYS A 128 -15.28 -1.77 -14.19
CA LYS A 128 -14.01 -1.65 -13.45
C LYS A 128 -14.22 -0.78 -12.23
N LEU A 129 -13.60 -1.18 -11.13
CA LEU A 129 -13.50 -0.34 -9.94
C LEU A 129 -12.50 0.80 -10.21
N VAL A 130 -12.84 2.03 -9.84
CA VAL A 130 -11.92 3.17 -9.99
C VAL A 130 -11.58 3.78 -8.64
N ILE A 131 -10.28 3.78 -8.32
CA ILE A 131 -9.72 4.39 -7.11
C ILE A 131 -8.98 5.66 -7.52
N GLY A 132 -9.42 6.81 -7.02
CA GLY A 132 -8.69 8.07 -7.16
C GLY A 132 -7.64 8.23 -6.08
N VAL A 133 -6.48 8.81 -6.41
CA VAL A 133 -5.47 9.20 -5.44
C VAL A 133 -5.01 10.62 -5.76
N GLY A 134 -5.13 11.53 -4.79
CA GLY A 134 -4.80 12.94 -5.00
C GLY A 134 -4.44 13.68 -3.73
N VAL A 135 -3.95 14.91 -3.87
CA VAL A 135 -3.69 15.82 -2.74
C VAL A 135 -4.95 16.63 -2.46
N LYS A 136 -5.41 16.67 -1.22
CA LYS A 136 -6.74 17.18 -0.85
C LYS A 136 -7.01 18.61 -1.32
N LYS A 137 -5.99 19.47 -1.28
CA LYS A 137 -6.12 20.88 -1.69
C LYS A 137 -6.11 21.11 -3.21
N SER A 138 -5.60 20.16 -3.98
CA SER A 138 -5.47 20.26 -5.44
C SER A 138 -6.34 19.23 -6.17
N THR A 139 -7.26 18.59 -5.45
CA THR A 139 -8.20 17.61 -5.99
C THR A 139 -9.57 18.25 -6.17
N SER A 140 -10.16 18.06 -7.35
CA SER A 140 -11.52 18.51 -7.63
C SER A 140 -12.57 17.57 -7.04
N ASP A 141 -13.61 18.13 -6.41
CA ASP A 141 -14.75 17.36 -5.88
C ASP A 141 -15.47 16.55 -6.97
N LEU A 142 -15.42 17.01 -8.23
CA LEU A 142 -15.96 16.29 -9.38
C LEU A 142 -15.25 14.95 -9.59
N LEU A 143 -13.91 14.94 -9.53
CA LEU A 143 -13.14 13.71 -9.67
C LEU A 143 -13.41 12.77 -8.49
N THR A 144 -13.40 13.30 -7.28
CA THR A 144 -13.68 12.54 -6.05
C THR A 144 -15.04 11.84 -6.12
N THR A 145 -16.08 12.54 -6.58
CA THR A 145 -17.44 12.01 -6.68
C THR A 145 -17.58 11.00 -7.83
N ALA A 146 -16.77 11.13 -8.89
CA ALA A 146 -16.80 10.20 -10.02
C ALA A 146 -16.19 8.84 -9.67
N CYS A 147 -15.19 8.79 -8.80
CA CYS A 147 -14.52 7.54 -8.39
C CYS A 147 -15.41 6.67 -7.48
N ASP A 148 -15.12 5.37 -7.41
CA ASP A 148 -15.75 4.48 -6.43
C ASP A 148 -15.13 4.65 -5.04
N GLU A 149 -13.84 4.96 -5.00
CA GLU A 149 -13.09 5.29 -3.78
C GLU A 149 -12.08 6.41 -4.08
N PHE A 150 -11.80 7.25 -3.09
CA PHE A 150 -10.76 8.27 -3.20
C PHE A 150 -9.83 8.28 -1.98
N ILE A 151 -8.52 8.18 -2.23
CA ILE A 151 -7.47 8.18 -1.20
C ILE A 151 -6.72 9.51 -1.26
N TYR A 152 -6.77 10.27 -0.16
CA TYR A 152 -5.99 11.51 -0.07
C TYR A 152 -4.57 11.23 0.39
N TYR A 153 -3.59 11.73 -0.38
CA TYR A 153 -2.17 11.61 -0.04
C TYR A 153 -1.84 12.25 1.33
N ASP A 154 -2.52 13.34 1.67
CA ASP A 154 -2.42 14.01 2.98
C ASP A 154 -2.63 13.06 4.15
N ASP A 155 -3.63 12.17 4.04
CA ASP A 155 -3.99 11.24 5.10
C ASP A 155 -2.91 10.15 5.25
N LEU A 156 -2.37 9.67 4.13
CA LEU A 156 -1.23 8.71 4.13
C LEU A 156 0.02 9.30 4.80
N VAL A 157 0.29 10.58 4.56
CA VAL A 157 1.43 11.28 5.20
C VAL A 157 1.21 11.42 6.70
N ARG A 158 -0.01 11.76 7.13
CA ARG A 158 -0.37 11.89 8.55
C ARG A 158 -0.28 10.55 9.28
N GLU A 159 -0.85 9.49 8.71
CA GLU A 159 -0.80 8.14 9.27
C GLU A 159 0.64 7.66 9.46
N ALA A 160 1.49 7.85 8.45
CA ALA A 160 2.91 7.50 8.55
C ALA A 160 3.64 8.28 9.66
N ALA A 161 3.29 9.56 9.86
CA ALA A 161 3.85 10.36 10.95
C ALA A 161 3.36 9.89 12.33
N HIS A 162 2.10 9.48 12.45
CA HIS A 162 1.55 8.91 13.68
C HIS A 162 2.19 7.57 14.04
N LYS A 163 2.42 6.69 13.06
CA LYS A 163 3.10 5.40 13.26
C LYS A 163 4.51 5.55 13.84
N LYS A 164 5.28 6.57 13.40
CA LYS A 164 6.62 6.84 13.94
C LYS A 164 6.64 7.33 15.40
N ARG A 165 5.49 7.77 15.94
CA ARG A 165 5.39 8.36 17.30
C ARG A 165 4.86 7.39 18.37
N LYS A 166 4.31 6.23 18.02
CA LYS A 166 3.94 5.20 19.02
C LYS A 166 5.22 4.66 19.67
N PRO A 167 5.42 4.78 20.99
CA PRO A 167 6.57 4.20 21.65
C PRO A 167 6.45 2.68 21.60
N ARG A 168 7.35 2.01 20.86
CA ARG A 168 7.58 0.57 21.05
C ARG A 168 7.94 0.36 22.52
N LYS A 169 7.07 -0.31 23.28
CA LYS A 169 7.39 -0.74 24.66
C LYS A 169 8.60 -1.66 24.55
N ALA A 170 9.79 -1.12 24.81
CA ALA A 170 10.96 -1.95 25.04
C ALA A 170 10.70 -2.79 26.30
N PRO A 171 10.99 -4.09 26.31
CA PRO A 171 10.92 -4.86 27.54
C PRO A 171 11.91 -4.26 28.54
N ALA A 172 11.42 -3.90 29.72
CA ALA A 172 12.25 -3.40 30.81
C ALA A 172 13.24 -4.50 31.23
N LYS A 173 14.53 -4.34 30.85
CA LYS A 173 15.61 -5.18 31.37
C LYS A 173 15.74 -4.93 32.87
N GLY A 174 15.13 -5.81 33.66
CA GLY A 174 15.38 -5.92 35.10
C GLY A 174 16.81 -6.37 35.32
N ALA A 175 17.62 -5.50 35.93
CA ALA A 175 18.95 -5.81 36.37
C ALA A 175 18.90 -6.83 37.52
N LYS A 176 19.52 -8.00 37.35
CA LYS A 176 20.21 -8.74 38.42
C LYS A 176 21.29 -9.68 37.87
N ASP A 177 22.51 -9.22 38.11
CA ASP A 177 23.83 -9.81 38.18
C ASP A 177 23.96 -11.33 38.51
N THR A 178 24.63 -12.10 37.64
CA THR A 178 25.94 -12.78 37.85
C THR A 178 26.08 -14.07 37.00
N GLY A 179 27.07 -14.06 36.09
CA GLY A 179 27.91 -15.21 35.72
C GLY A 179 27.30 -16.41 34.96
N GLN A 180 27.49 -16.46 33.63
CA GLN A 180 28.37 -17.43 32.95
C GLN A 180 28.31 -17.28 31.42
N ASP A 181 29.51 -17.29 30.84
CA ASP A 181 29.87 -16.96 29.48
C ASP A 181 29.46 -17.98 28.39
N LYS A 182 29.29 -17.45 27.18
CA LYS A 182 29.42 -18.08 25.84
C LYS A 182 28.25 -18.89 25.24
N LYS A 183 27.03 -18.33 25.22
CA LYS A 183 25.97 -18.75 24.27
C LYS A 183 25.04 -17.64 23.73
N GLN A 184 25.32 -16.36 24.00
CA GLN A 184 24.31 -15.28 23.86
C GLN A 184 24.32 -14.48 22.54
N GLU A 185 25.37 -14.53 21.71
CA GLU A 185 25.40 -13.72 20.47
C GLU A 185 24.44 -14.22 19.38
N GLY A 186 24.14 -15.53 19.37
CA GLY A 186 23.16 -16.12 18.46
C GLY A 186 21.70 -15.93 18.90
N SER A 187 21.44 -15.75 20.20
CA SER A 187 20.07 -15.66 20.73
C SER A 187 19.49 -14.26 20.62
N GLU A 188 20.25 -13.19 20.87
CA GLU A 188 19.72 -11.81 20.79
C GLU A 188 19.40 -11.39 19.33
N ALA A 189 20.21 -11.83 18.37
CA ALA A 189 19.96 -11.56 16.95
C ALA A 189 18.77 -12.37 16.38
N ASP A 190 18.57 -13.60 16.87
CA ASP A 190 17.41 -14.43 16.50
C ASP A 190 16.11 -13.92 17.15
N ASP A 191 16.19 -13.43 18.38
CA ASP A 191 15.06 -12.83 19.10
C ASP A 191 14.61 -11.50 18.46
N GLY A 192 15.56 -10.66 18.05
CA GLY A 192 15.27 -9.42 17.31
C GLY A 192 14.57 -9.67 15.97
N LYS A 193 14.96 -10.72 15.24
CA LYS A 193 14.30 -11.11 13.98
C LYS A 193 12.89 -11.66 14.23
N LYS A 194 12.70 -12.47 15.28
CA LYS A 194 11.37 -12.96 15.64
C LYS A 194 10.43 -11.81 15.98
N GLN A 195 10.90 -10.85 16.77
CA GLN A 195 10.14 -9.64 17.07
C GLN A 195 9.81 -8.83 15.82
N GLU A 196 10.75 -8.68 14.87
CA GLU A 196 10.49 -8.00 13.61
C GLU A 196 9.35 -8.66 12.81
N ALA A 197 9.29 -9.99 12.78
CA ALA A 197 8.23 -10.72 12.10
C ALA A 197 6.86 -10.57 12.77
N MET A 198 6.84 -10.59 14.11
CA MET A 198 5.62 -10.37 14.88
C MET A 198 5.10 -8.94 14.71
N ASP A 199 6.00 -7.95 14.76
CA ASP A 199 5.66 -6.55 14.53
C ASP A 199 5.09 -6.34 13.11
N LEU A 200 5.64 -7.03 12.11
CA LEU A 200 5.13 -6.98 10.74
C LEU A 200 3.71 -7.55 10.61
N ILE A 201 3.38 -8.58 11.38
CA ILE A 201 2.02 -9.14 11.44
C ILE A 201 1.07 -8.15 12.07
N VAL A 202 1.41 -7.64 13.25
CA VAL A 202 0.56 -6.69 13.98
C VAL A 202 0.30 -5.47 13.11
N GLU A 203 1.36 -4.88 12.53
CA GLU A 203 1.23 -3.71 11.65
C GLU A 203 0.34 -3.99 10.43
N THR A 204 0.47 -5.18 9.83
CA THR A 204 -0.33 -5.52 8.65
C THR A 204 -1.78 -5.88 9.02
N ALA A 205 -2.01 -6.50 10.19
CA ALA A 205 -3.34 -6.79 10.70
C ALA A 205 -4.08 -5.51 11.09
N GLU A 206 -3.44 -4.58 11.81
CA GLU A 206 -3.97 -3.23 12.08
C GLU A 206 -4.34 -2.50 10.79
N ALA A 207 -3.46 -2.53 9.79
CA ALA A 207 -3.71 -1.87 8.52
C ALA A 207 -4.87 -2.51 7.72
N LEU A 208 -5.03 -3.83 7.78
CA LEU A 208 -6.16 -4.53 7.14
C LEU A 208 -7.47 -4.29 7.90
N GLN A 209 -7.44 -4.23 9.23
CA GLN A 209 -8.63 -3.93 10.04
C GLN A 209 -9.13 -2.50 9.75
N ALA A 210 -8.23 -1.52 9.75
CA ALA A 210 -8.56 -0.13 9.44
C ALA A 210 -9.12 0.04 8.02
N GLU A 211 -8.66 -0.79 7.08
CA GLU A 211 -9.14 -0.80 5.70
C GLU A 211 -10.53 -1.44 5.55
N ARG A 212 -10.83 -2.50 6.30
CA ARG A 212 -12.06 -3.28 6.16
C ARG A 212 -13.19 -2.83 7.10
N GLY A 213 -12.87 -2.08 8.14
CA GLY A 213 -13.80 -1.66 9.19
C GLY A 213 -13.68 -2.51 10.44
N GLU A 214 -14.03 -1.95 11.61
CA GLU A 214 -13.82 -2.57 12.93
C GLU A 214 -14.59 -3.89 13.12
N ASP A 215 -15.71 -4.07 12.43
CA ASP A 215 -16.56 -5.27 12.55
C ASP A 215 -16.20 -6.41 11.57
N GLU A 216 -15.29 -6.18 10.61
CA GLU A 216 -14.93 -7.20 9.63
C GLU A 216 -13.78 -8.10 10.15
N PRO A 217 -13.94 -9.43 10.18
CA PRO A 217 -12.89 -10.32 10.67
C PRO A 217 -11.68 -10.32 9.73
N VAL A 218 -10.47 -10.21 10.30
CA VAL A 218 -9.21 -10.31 9.55
C VAL A 218 -8.66 -11.73 9.67
N TRP A 219 -8.61 -12.46 8.55
CA TRP A 219 -8.04 -13.81 8.52
C TRP A 219 -6.52 -13.77 8.39
N GLY A 220 -5.83 -14.70 9.06
CA GLY A 220 -4.37 -14.85 8.96
C GLY A 220 -3.87 -15.10 7.53
N SER A 221 -4.67 -15.75 6.69
CA SER A 221 -4.37 -15.90 5.25
C SER A 221 -4.31 -14.56 4.53
N MET A 222 -5.21 -13.62 4.85
CA MET A 222 -5.22 -12.27 4.29
C MET A 222 -4.00 -11.48 4.74
N VAL A 223 -3.64 -11.57 6.03
CA VAL A 223 -2.42 -10.94 6.55
C VAL A 223 -1.19 -11.48 5.83
N LYS A 224 -1.08 -12.80 5.68
CA LYS A 224 0.04 -13.42 4.94
C LYS A 224 0.11 -12.94 3.50
N GLN A 225 -1.02 -12.89 2.79
CA GLN A 225 -1.07 -12.40 1.41
C GLN A 225 -0.65 -10.93 1.33
N ALA A 226 -1.17 -10.06 2.22
CA ALA A 226 -0.81 -8.65 2.26
C ALA A 226 0.67 -8.44 2.59
N ILE A 227 1.24 -9.19 3.54
CA ILE A 227 2.67 -9.16 3.84
C ILE A 227 3.49 -9.53 2.60
N LYS A 228 3.14 -10.61 1.90
CA LYS A 228 3.87 -11.02 0.69
C LYS A 228 3.76 -10.00 -0.44
N ARG A 229 2.65 -9.25 -0.54
CA ARG A 229 2.50 -8.15 -1.51
C ARG A 229 3.38 -6.94 -1.16
N ARG A 230 3.44 -6.56 0.12
CA ARG A 230 4.26 -5.43 0.61
C ARG A 230 5.76 -5.76 0.69
N LYS A 231 6.09 -7.00 1.05
CA LYS A 231 7.45 -7.53 1.17
C LYS A 231 7.55 -8.90 0.48
N PRO A 232 7.78 -8.94 -0.85
CA PRO A 232 7.90 -10.20 -1.61
C PRO A 232 9.00 -11.15 -1.09
N GLY A 233 10.06 -10.62 -0.47
CA GLY A 233 11.11 -11.42 0.16
C GLY A 233 10.76 -12.02 1.52
N PHE A 234 9.55 -11.81 2.04
CA PHE A 234 9.13 -12.36 3.33
C PHE A 234 9.12 -13.89 3.32
N ASN A 235 9.87 -14.47 4.25
CA ASN A 235 9.94 -15.91 4.47
C ASN A 235 9.97 -16.20 5.97
N GLU A 236 9.02 -16.97 6.46
CA GLU A 236 8.86 -17.30 7.88
C GLU A 236 10.11 -17.99 8.47
N SER A 237 10.79 -18.81 7.67
CA SER A 237 12.02 -19.51 8.09
C SER A 237 13.21 -18.57 8.26
N TYR A 238 13.27 -17.46 7.52
CA TYR A 238 14.29 -16.42 7.72
C TYR A 238 14.16 -15.76 9.10
N TYR A 239 12.95 -15.71 9.64
CA TYR A 239 12.62 -15.17 10.96
C TYR A 239 12.58 -16.26 12.06
N GLY A 240 13.04 -17.48 11.77
CA GLY A 240 13.11 -18.56 12.75
C GLY A 240 11.81 -19.33 12.99
N PHE A 241 10.78 -19.13 12.15
CA PHE A 241 9.50 -19.83 12.26
C PHE A 241 9.35 -20.94 11.21
N ARG A 242 8.76 -22.07 11.62
CA ARG A 242 8.52 -23.23 10.75
C ARG A 242 7.34 -23.05 9.80
N SER A 243 6.39 -22.20 10.15
CA SER A 243 5.20 -21.90 9.36
C SER A 243 4.62 -20.55 9.77
N PHE A 244 3.70 -20.02 8.94
CA PHE A 244 2.97 -18.80 9.29
C PHE A 244 2.07 -18.99 10.51
N SER A 245 1.45 -20.17 10.66
CA SER A 245 0.66 -20.49 11.85
C SER A 245 1.50 -20.45 13.12
N ALA A 246 2.72 -21.00 13.09
CA ALA A 246 3.63 -20.95 14.24
C ALA A 246 4.05 -19.52 14.59
N LEU A 247 4.16 -18.64 13.58
CA LEU A 247 4.44 -17.22 13.78
C LEU A 247 3.22 -16.49 14.38
N LEU A 248 1.99 -16.80 13.94
CA LEU A 248 0.77 -16.25 14.55
C LEU A 248 0.63 -16.69 16.02
N GLU A 249 0.80 -17.98 16.30
CA GLU A 249 0.73 -18.55 17.66
C GLU A 249 1.78 -17.92 18.58
N ALA A 250 2.97 -17.61 18.06
CA ALA A 250 3.99 -16.90 18.83
C ALA A 250 3.58 -15.46 19.15
N ALA A 251 3.00 -14.73 18.18
CA ALA A 251 2.48 -13.39 18.42
C ALA A 251 1.31 -13.38 19.42
N GLU A 252 0.47 -14.41 19.42
CA GLU A 252 -0.58 -14.59 20.44
C GLU A 252 -0.01 -14.87 21.83
N LYS A 253 1.00 -15.74 21.91
CA LYS A 253 1.66 -16.06 23.18
C LYS A 253 2.33 -14.85 23.82
N GLU A 254 2.86 -13.93 23.01
CA GLU A 254 3.40 -12.63 23.45
C GLU A 254 2.30 -11.59 23.74
N GLY A 255 1.02 -11.93 23.56
CA GLY A 255 -0.12 -11.06 23.83
C GLY A 255 -0.29 -9.92 22.84
N LEU A 256 0.30 -10.01 21.64
CA LEU A 256 0.24 -8.98 20.61
C LEU A 256 -1.04 -9.06 19.77
N ILE A 257 -1.60 -10.27 19.63
CA ILE A 257 -2.84 -10.56 18.91
C ILE A 257 -3.61 -11.66 19.65
N GLY A 258 -4.93 -11.72 19.47
CA GLY A 258 -5.74 -12.89 19.79
C GLY A 258 -5.99 -13.73 18.54
N LEU A 259 -6.03 -15.06 18.67
CA LEU A 259 -6.39 -15.96 17.58
C LEU A 259 -7.67 -16.72 17.90
N THR A 260 -8.65 -16.60 17.01
CA THR A 260 -9.84 -17.47 17.03
C THR A 260 -9.79 -18.40 15.84
N ARG A 261 -9.91 -19.71 16.08
CA ARG A 261 -9.95 -20.69 15.00
C ARG A 261 -11.34 -20.70 14.38
N ASP A 262 -11.41 -20.54 13.07
CA ASP A 262 -12.66 -20.64 12.32
C ASP A 262 -12.93 -22.10 11.93
N GLU A 263 -13.98 -22.69 12.48
CA GLU A 263 -14.36 -24.10 12.25
C GLU A 263 -14.77 -24.37 10.79
N ARG A 264 -15.20 -23.34 10.04
CA ARG A 264 -15.60 -23.49 8.63
C ARG A 264 -14.43 -23.51 7.66
N SER A 265 -13.45 -22.62 7.83
CA SER A 265 -12.29 -22.52 6.94
C SER A 265 -11.04 -23.27 7.43
N GLY A 266 -11.04 -23.72 8.70
CA GLY A 266 -9.86 -24.28 9.36
C GLY A 266 -8.72 -23.27 9.59
N GLY A 267 -8.95 -22.00 9.24
CA GLY A 267 -8.00 -20.89 9.37
C GLY A 267 -8.07 -20.20 10.73
N HIS A 268 -7.19 -19.21 10.92
CA HIS A 268 -7.16 -18.37 12.10
C HIS A 268 -7.71 -16.97 11.77
N ILE A 269 -8.61 -16.47 12.59
CA ILE A 269 -9.06 -15.08 12.62
C ILE A 269 -8.19 -14.37 13.66
N ILE A 270 -7.62 -13.24 13.25
CA ILE A 270 -6.78 -12.38 14.08
C ILE A 270 -7.68 -11.32 14.72
N GLN A 271 -7.57 -11.18 16.03
CA GLN A 271 -8.15 -10.09 16.81
C GLN A 271 -7.00 -9.24 17.34
N LEU A 272 -7.09 -7.92 17.17
CA LEU A 272 -6.09 -7.02 17.74
C LEU A 272 -6.39 -6.84 19.23
N VAL A 273 -5.36 -6.94 20.06
CA VAL A 273 -5.46 -6.71 21.50
C VAL A 273 -5.33 -5.21 21.74
N GLU A 274 -6.27 -4.61 22.48
CA GLU A 274 -6.24 -3.18 22.86
C GLU A 274 -5.11 -2.84 23.84
#